data_AF-A0A7C6C9H5-F1
#
_entry.id   AF-A0A7C6C9H5-F1
#
_cell.length_a   1.000
_cell.length_b   1.000
_cell.length_c   1.000
_cell.angle_alpha   90.00
_cell.angle_beta   90.00
_cell.angle_gamma   90.00
#
_symmetry.space_group_name_H-M   'P 1'
#
loop_
_entity.id
_entity.type
_entity.pdbx_description
1 polymer ?
#
loop_
_entity_poly.entity_id
_entity_poly.type
_entity_poly.pdbx_seq_one_letter_code
_entity_poly.pdbx_strand_id
1 'polypeptide(L)'
;MSRRVRYTLVTVLLLLVVLTAAGYFMFGDQIQAVNSIREIADGVFYLEYRGDYGVADFLEQGGAASDAELTAFLTKFFTKGLY
;
A
#
# COMPACT_ATOMS: atom_id res chain seq x y z
N MET A 1 -31.38 -16.83 19.87
CA MET A 1 -29.95 -16.48 20.07
C MET A 1 -29.74 -16.07 21.52
N SER A 2 -28.83 -16.70 22.26
CA SER A 2 -28.55 -16.25 23.63
C SER A 2 -27.88 -14.87 23.60
N ARG A 3 -28.14 -14.02 24.62
CA ARG A 3 -27.59 -12.65 24.69
C ARG A 3 -26.06 -12.66 24.53
N ARG A 4 -25.39 -13.68 25.10
CA ARG A 4 -23.94 -13.90 25.00
C ARG A 4 -23.46 -14.10 23.56
N VAL A 5 -24.13 -14.98 22.79
CA VAL A 5 -23.77 -15.25 21.38
C VAL A 5 -23.94 -14.01 20.51
N ARG A 6 -24.98 -13.20 20.77
CA ARG A 6 -25.18 -11.94 20.05
C ARG A 6 -24.03 -10.95 20.29
N TYR A 7 -23.57 -10.81 21.54
CA TYR A 7 -22.44 -9.92 21.85
C TYR A 7 -21.14 -10.42 21.22
N THR A 8 -20.84 -11.72 21.29
CA THR A 8 -19.64 -12.29 20.66
C THR A 8 -19.62 -12.02 19.16
N LEU A 9 -20.74 -12.22 18.45
CA LEU A 9 -20.83 -11.94 17.02
C LEU A 9 -20.60 -10.46 16.70
N VAL A 10 -21.19 -9.55 17.47
CA VAL A 10 -21.01 -8.11 17.29
C VAL A 10 -19.54 -7.71 17.51
N THR A 11 -18.89 -8.24 18.55
CA THR A 11 -17.48 -7.97 18.82
C THR A 11 -16.58 -8.48 17.70
N VAL A 12 -16.79 -9.69 17.20
CA VAL A 12 -16.02 -10.23 16.07
C VAL A 12 -16.21 -9.38 14.83
N LEU A 13 -17.44 -8.98 14.53
CA LEU A 13 -17.74 -8.11 13.38
C LEU A 13 -17.06 -6.75 13.51
N LEU A 14 -17.08 -6.13 14.70
CA LEU A 14 -16.37 -4.87 14.95
C LEU A 14 -14.86 -5.02 14.77
N LEU A 15 -14.27 -6.10 15.28
CA LEU A 15 -12.84 -6.37 15.09
C LEU A 15 -12.48 -6.51 13.61
N LEU A 16 -13.30 -7.23 12.83
CA LEU A 16 -13.09 -7.35 11.39
C LEU A 16 -13.15 -5.98 10.69
N VAL A 17 -14.12 -5.14 11.04
CA VAL A 17 -14.24 -3.78 10.47
C VAL A 17 -13.02 -2.92 10.82
N VAL A 18 -12.51 -3.00 12.05
CA VAL A 18 -11.31 -2.26 12.45
C VAL A 18 -10.08 -2.74 11.68
N LEU A 19 -9.92 -4.05 11.53
CA LEU A 19 -8.80 -4.65 10.78
C LEU A 19 -8.83 -4.26 9.30
N THR A 20 -9.99 -4.30 8.65
CA THR A 20 -10.11 -3.92 7.23
C THR A 20 -9.89 -2.42 7.04
N ALA A 21 -10.41 -1.58 7.93
CA ALA A 21 -10.17 -0.14 7.88
C ALA A 21 -8.68 0.18 8.07
N ALA A 22 -8.01 -0.43 9.04
CA ALA A 22 -6.58 -0.24 9.26
C ALA A 22 -5.76 -0.67 8.03
N GLY A 23 -6.06 -1.83 7.45
CA GLY A 23 -5.41 -2.30 6.22
C GLY A 23 -5.62 -1.33 5.05
N TYR A 24 -6.82 -0.79 4.88
CA TYR A 24 -7.12 0.20 3.85
C TYR A 24 -6.36 1.52 4.08
N PHE A 25 -6.26 2.03 5.30
CA PHE A 25 -5.48 3.23 5.58
C PHE A 25 -3.98 3.02 5.36
N MET A 26 -3.46 1.80 5.59
CA MET A 26 -2.05 1.50 5.41
C MET A 26 -1.66 1.27 3.93
N PHE A 27 -2.53 0.63 3.15
CA PHE A 27 -2.21 0.14 1.80
C PHE A 27 -3.16 0.65 0.70
N GLY A 28 -4.12 1.51 1.02
CA GLY A 28 -5.15 1.95 0.09
C GLY A 28 -4.59 2.63 -1.15
N ASP A 29 -3.55 3.45 -1.00
CA ASP A 29 -2.87 4.10 -2.12
C ASP A 29 -2.10 3.09 -2.98
N GLN A 30 -1.42 2.12 -2.35
CA GLN A 30 -0.73 1.02 -3.03
C GLN A 30 -1.72 0.17 -3.85
N ILE A 31 -2.88 -0.16 -3.28
CA ILE A 31 -3.93 -0.94 -3.95
C ILE A 31 -4.49 -0.16 -5.15
N GLN A 32 -4.78 1.13 -4.98
CA GLN A 32 -5.24 1.98 -6.08
C GLN A 32 -4.21 2.07 -7.20
N ALA A 33 -2.93 2.20 -6.84
CA ALA A 33 -1.84 2.27 -7.80
C ALA A 33 -1.68 0.97 -8.59
N VAL A 34 -1.69 -0.19 -7.92
CA VAL A 34 -1.64 -1.51 -8.59
C VAL A 34 -2.84 -1.69 -9.52
N ASN A 35 -4.04 -1.25 -9.13
CA ASN A 35 -5.23 -1.32 -9.97
C ASN A 35 -5.18 -0.38 -11.19
N SER A 36 -4.29 0.61 -11.20
CA SER A 36 -4.09 1.51 -12.34
C SER A 36 -3.09 1.00 -13.37
N ILE A 37 -2.41 -0.12 -13.09
CA ILE A 37 -1.39 -0.70 -13.97
C ILE A 37 -2.00 -0.97 -15.34
N ARG A 38 -1.37 -0.40 -16.36
CA ARG A 38 -1.73 -0.65 -17.76
C ARG A 38 -0.49 -0.61 -18.64
N GLU A 39 -0.46 -1.47 -19.63
CA GLU A 39 0.58 -1.45 -20.65
C GLU A 39 0.37 -0.27 -21.59
N ILE A 40 1.45 0.45 -21.90
CA ILE A 40 1.43 1.61 -22.81
C ILE A 40 2.30 1.40 -24.05
N ALA A 41 3.24 0.46 -24.00
CA ALA A 41 4.03 -0.05 -25.11
C ALA A 41 4.55 -1.45 -24.75
N ASP A 42 5.10 -2.19 -25.70
CA ASP A 42 5.63 -3.54 -25.49
C ASP A 42 6.66 -3.55 -24.35
N GLY A 43 6.30 -4.20 -23.23
CA GLY A 43 7.13 -4.28 -22.03
C GLY A 43 7.21 -2.99 -21.19
N VAL A 44 6.39 -1.98 -21.49
CA VAL A 44 6.34 -0.70 -20.76
C VAL A 44 4.98 -0.52 -20.09
N PHE A 45 5.00 -0.44 -18.77
CA PHE A 45 3.81 -0.30 -17.94
C PHE A 45 3.74 1.09 -17.32
N TYR A 46 2.52 1.62 -17.24
CA TYR A 46 2.17 2.83 -16.53
C TYR A 46 1.43 2.47 -15.23
N LEU A 47 1.74 3.19 -14.16
CA LEU A 47 1.04 3.14 -12.87
C LEU A 47 0.86 4.57 -12.35
N GLU A 48 -0.34 4.88 -11.87
CA GLU A 48 -0.69 6.15 -11.24
C GLU A 48 -0.66 6.00 -9.72
N TYR A 49 0.20 6.76 -9.04
CA TYR A 49 0.23 6.81 -7.58
C TYR A 49 -0.35 8.13 -7.08
N ARG A 50 -1.40 8.07 -6.24
CA ARG A 50 -2.15 9.25 -5.74
C ARG A 50 -1.94 9.52 -4.25
N GLY A 51 -0.75 9.24 -3.74
CA GLY A 51 -0.36 9.55 -2.37
C GLY A 51 1.00 10.21 -2.32
N ASP A 52 1.47 10.51 -1.11
CA ASP A 52 2.87 10.87 -0.91
C ASP A 52 3.73 9.63 -1.16
N TYR A 53 4.60 9.73 -2.17
CA TYR A 53 5.51 8.67 -2.56
C TYR A 53 6.94 8.85 -2.04
N GLY A 54 7.13 9.82 -1.12
CA GLY A 54 8.40 10.03 -0.41
C GLY A 54 9.55 10.46 -1.31
N VAL A 55 9.26 10.86 -2.57
CA VAL A 55 10.30 11.19 -3.54
C VAL A 55 10.94 12.54 -3.25
N ALA A 56 10.23 13.48 -2.63
CA ALA A 56 10.84 14.71 -2.15
C ALA A 56 11.98 14.39 -1.16
N ASP A 57 11.67 13.66 -0.09
CA ASP A 57 12.64 13.23 0.92
C ASP A 57 13.78 12.37 0.32
N PHE A 58 13.43 11.47 -0.62
CA PHE A 58 14.41 10.65 -1.34
C PHE A 58 15.41 11.50 -2.12
N LEU A 59 14.93 12.54 -2.83
CA LEU A 59 15.77 13.46 -3.58
C LEU A 59 16.58 14.38 -2.66
N GLU A 60 16.01 14.85 -1.54
CA GLU A 60 16.73 15.64 -0.55
C GLU A 60 17.92 14.89 0.06
N GLN A 61 17.83 13.56 0.17
CA GLN A 61 18.91 12.70 0.65
C GLN A 61 19.97 12.37 -0.42
N GLY A 62 19.88 12.97 -1.61
CA GLY A 62 20.79 12.73 -2.73
C GLY A 62 20.29 11.72 -3.77
N GLY A 63 19.08 11.18 -3.61
CA GLY A 63 18.47 10.24 -4.54
C GLY A 63 19.16 8.86 -4.55
N ALA A 64 19.17 8.22 -5.71
CA ALA A 64 19.89 6.97 -5.95
C ALA A 64 21.07 7.20 -6.89
N ALA A 65 22.23 6.61 -6.54
CA ALA A 65 23.41 6.60 -7.38
C ALA A 65 23.40 5.46 -8.42
N SER A 66 22.44 4.53 -8.30
CA SER A 66 22.30 3.39 -9.21
C SER A 66 20.86 2.91 -9.35
N ASP A 67 20.56 2.20 -10.44
CA ASP A 67 19.27 1.53 -10.66
C ASP A 67 18.92 0.56 -9.52
N ALA A 68 19.93 -0.07 -8.91
CA ALA A 68 19.74 -0.98 -7.78
C ALA A 68 19.22 -0.25 -6.54
N GLU A 69 19.77 0.93 -6.23
CA GLU A 69 19.30 1.75 -5.11
C GLU A 69 17.91 2.32 -5.36
N LEU A 70 17.64 2.76 -6.59
CA LEU A 70 16.30 3.22 -6.99
C LEU A 70 15.27 2.08 -6.86
N THR A 71 15.63 0.89 -7.33
CA THR A 71 14.77 -0.30 -7.22
C THR A 71 14.52 -0.65 -5.76
N ALA A 72 15.56 -0.65 -4.91
CA ALA A 72 15.41 -0.92 -3.48
C ALA A 72 14.49 0.09 -2.79
N PHE A 73 14.61 1.38 -3.13
CA PHE A 73 13.72 2.43 -2.64
C PHE A 73 12.26 2.15 -3.05
N LEU A 74 12.01 1.92 -4.35
CA LEU A 74 10.66 1.66 -4.86
C LEU A 74 10.07 0.38 -4.27
N THR A 75 10.84 -0.70 -4.18
CA THR A 75 10.41 -1.96 -3.55
C THR A 75 10.03 -1.73 -2.09
N LYS A 76 10.90 -1.09 -1.31
CA LYS A 76 10.61 -0.77 0.09
C LYS A 76 9.38 0.13 0.22
N PHE A 77 9.23 1.11 -0.65
CA PHE A 77 8.10 2.03 -0.66
C PHE A 77 6.76 1.31 -0.90
N PHE A 78 6.67 0.52 -1.97
CA PHE A 78 5.44 -0.19 -2.34
C PHE A 78 5.09 -1.31 -1.36
N THR A 79 6.09 -1.96 -0.77
CA THR A 79 5.88 -3.06 0.19
C THR A 79 5.77 -2.59 1.63
N LYS A 80 5.93 -1.28 1.89
CA LYS A 80 6.09 -0.71 3.24
C LYS A 80 7.23 -1.36 4.04
N GLY A 81 8.26 -1.86 3.35
CA GLY A 81 9.43 -2.53 3.94
C GLY A 81 9.20 -3.98 4.37
N LEU A 82 8.14 -4.62 3.88
CA LEU A 82 7.87 -6.05 4.11
C LEU A 82 8.69 -6.99 3.21
N TYR A 83 9.48 -6.43 2.31
CA TYR A 83 10.32 -7.14 1.34
C TYR A 83 11.75 -6.59 1.38
#